data_AF-A0AAV0TFG1-F1
#
_entry.id   AF-A0AAV0TFG1-F1
#
_cell.length_a   1.000
_cell.length_b   1.000
_cell.length_c   1.000
_cell.angle_alpha   90.00
_cell.angle_beta   90.00
_cell.angle_gamma   90.00
#
_symmetry.space_group_name_H-M   'P 1'
#
loop_
_entity.id
_entity.type
_entity.pdbx_description
1 polymer ?
#
loop_
_entity_poly.entity_id
_entity_poly.type
_entity_poly.pdbx_seq_one_letter_code
_entity_poly.pdbx_strand_id
1 'polypeptide(L)'
;MKAYKYVEDLWKCKQSDVLRRPTSKGIVYDKPKHYGINELKFEPNLRSVAEERAGSKLTNLRVLNSYWVNQDATYKYFEVIMVDYSHKVIRRDPRINWIAKARRSTLPLRRYRS
;
A
#
# COMPACT_ATOMS: atom_id res chain seq x y z
N MET A 1 -19.85 -9.79 -21.15
CA MET A 1 -18.67 -8.94 -20.94
C MET A 1 -18.78 -8.24 -19.59
N LYS A 2 -18.17 -8.77 -18.53
CA LYS A 2 -18.14 -8.09 -17.22
C LYS A 2 -17.08 -6.99 -17.28
N ALA A 3 -17.47 -5.79 -17.68
CA ALA A 3 -16.60 -4.62 -17.77
C ALA A 3 -16.36 -4.03 -16.37
N TYR A 4 -15.58 -4.74 -15.56
CA TYR A 4 -14.91 -4.16 -14.41
C TYR A 4 -13.43 -4.37 -14.66
N LYS A 5 -12.71 -3.29 -14.95
CA LYS A 5 -11.26 -3.30 -15.07
C LYS A 5 -10.68 -3.38 -13.64
N TYR A 6 -10.90 -4.51 -12.97
CA TYR A 6 -10.13 -4.86 -11.78
C TYR A 6 -8.73 -5.15 -12.28
N VAL A 7 -7.82 -4.22 -12.03
CA VAL A 7 -6.40 -4.52 -12.21
C VAL A 7 -6.02 -5.30 -10.96
N GLU A 8 -5.98 -6.62 -11.09
CA GLU A 8 -5.41 -7.52 -10.09
C GLU A 8 -3.90 -7.53 -10.31
N ASP A 9 -3.22 -6.60 -9.63
CA ASP A 9 -1.77 -6.58 -9.63
C ASP A 9 -1.25 -7.33 -8.40
N LEU A 10 -0.41 -8.33 -8.65
CA LEU A 10 0.33 -9.03 -7.61
C LEU A 10 1.45 -8.12 -7.09
N TRP A 11 1.29 -7.65 -5.86
CA TRP A 11 2.26 -6.81 -5.18
C TRP A 11 3.12 -7.63 -4.21
N LYS A 12 4.44 -7.50 -4.36
CA LYS A 12 5.43 -8.15 -3.50
C LYS A 12 5.93 -7.19 -2.42
N CYS A 13 5.81 -7.61 -1.16
CA CYS A 13 6.36 -6.92 0.01
C CYS A 13 7.40 -7.81 0.68
N LYS A 14 8.59 -7.28 0.96
CA LYS A 14 9.65 -8.06 1.62
C LYS A 14 9.19 -8.41 3.03
N GLN A 15 9.27 -9.68 3.40
CA GLN A 15 8.73 -10.19 4.67
C GLN A 15 9.52 -9.71 5.88
N SER A 16 10.79 -9.36 5.72
CA SER A 16 11.62 -8.91 6.83
C SER A 16 11.02 -7.64 7.46
N ASP A 17 10.41 -7.79 8.64
CA ASP A 17 9.92 -6.68 9.47
C ASP A 17 11.08 -5.80 10.00
N VAL A 18 12.31 -6.29 9.83
CA VAL A 18 13.58 -5.69 10.19
C VAL A 18 13.92 -4.57 9.21
N LEU A 19 13.63 -3.35 9.61
CA LEU A 19 14.04 -2.13 8.93
C LEU A 19 15.45 -1.75 9.37
N ARG A 20 16.31 -1.49 8.39
CA ARG A 20 17.62 -0.88 8.65
C ARG A 20 17.51 0.64 8.52
N ARG A 21 17.95 1.38 9.54
CA ARG A 21 17.99 2.86 9.48
C ARG A 21 18.91 3.32 8.35
N PRO A 22 18.47 4.23 7.46
CA PRO A 22 19.32 4.78 6.42
C PRO A 22 20.25 5.84 7.04
N THR A 23 21.42 5.44 7.50
CA THR A 23 22.49 6.36 7.92
C THR A 23 23.77 6.10 7.13
N SER A 24 24.52 7.17 6.88
CA SER A 24 25.84 7.05 6.27
C SER A 24 26.74 6.20 7.18
N LYS A 25 27.26 5.08 6.64
CA LYS A 25 28.13 4.13 7.34
C LYS A 25 27.56 3.54 8.64
N GLY A 26 26.25 3.66 8.90
CA GLY A 26 25.66 3.20 10.15
C GLY A 26 25.91 4.11 11.35
N ILE A 27 26.40 5.34 11.17
CA ILE A 27 26.73 6.23 12.30
C ILE A 27 25.50 7.05 12.69
N VAL A 28 25.17 7.10 13.98
CA VAL A 28 24.07 7.90 14.55
C VAL A 28 24.66 8.87 15.59
N TYR A 29 24.48 10.18 15.37
CA TYR A 29 24.96 11.24 16.28
C TYR A 29 23.85 11.70 17.24
N ASP A 30 23.35 10.80 18.07
CA ASP A 30 22.22 11.05 18.97
C ASP A 30 22.51 10.45 20.37
N LYS A 31 21.56 10.49 21.29
CA LYS A 31 21.67 9.81 22.59
C LYS A 31 21.73 8.29 22.38
N PRO A 32 22.39 7.53 23.27
CA PRO A 32 22.52 6.07 23.15
C PRO A 32 21.21 5.32 22.90
N LYS A 33 20.06 5.85 23.37
CA LYS A 33 18.73 5.25 23.12
C LYS A 33 18.34 5.18 21.63
N HIS A 34 18.92 6.02 20.78
CA HIS A 34 18.57 6.14 19.36
C HIS A 34 19.57 5.44 18.42
N TYR A 35 20.56 4.72 18.97
CA TYR A 35 21.63 4.05 18.21
C TYR A 35 21.19 2.76 17.52
N GLY A 36 19.95 2.30 17.69
CA GLY A 36 19.44 1.12 16.99
C GLY A 36 19.45 1.28 15.48
N ILE A 37 20.11 0.36 14.77
CA ILE A 37 20.26 0.41 13.30
C ILE A 37 19.55 -0.76 12.61
N ASN A 38 19.84 -1.99 13.02
CA ASN A 38 19.37 -3.18 12.31
C ASN A 38 18.01 -3.68 12.82
N GLU A 39 17.73 -3.64 14.12
CA GLU A 39 16.55 -4.29 14.72
C GLU A 39 15.31 -3.39 14.82
N LEU A 40 15.21 -2.38 13.97
CA LEU A 40 14.02 -1.53 13.98
C LEU A 40 12.86 -2.30 13.34
N LYS A 41 11.71 -2.29 14.00
CA LYS A 41 10.49 -2.88 13.45
C LYS A 41 9.75 -1.84 12.62
N PHE A 42 9.31 -2.24 11.44
CA PHE A 42 8.46 -1.40 10.61
C PHE A 42 7.05 -1.33 11.22
N GLU A 43 6.56 -0.12 11.48
CA GLU A 43 5.26 0.08 12.15
C GLU A 43 4.03 -0.26 11.26
N PRO A 44 4.00 0.09 9.96
CA PRO A 44 2.86 -0.26 9.11
C PRO A 44 2.80 -1.76 8.78
N ASN A 45 1.59 -2.27 8.60
CA ASN A 45 1.40 -3.63 8.11
C ASN A 45 1.87 -3.76 6.64
N LEU A 46 2.49 -4.88 6.28
CA LEU A 46 2.98 -5.16 4.91
C LEU A 46 1.89 -5.07 3.84
N ARG A 47 0.64 -5.34 4.23
CA ARG A 47 -0.55 -5.14 3.39
C ARG A 47 -0.78 -3.67 3.03
N SER A 48 -0.64 -2.77 4.01
CA SER A 48 -0.77 -1.31 3.80
C SER A 48 0.33 -0.79 2.87
N VAL A 49 1.55 -1.31 3.01
CA VAL A 49 2.66 -0.98 2.10
C VAL A 49 2.37 -1.41 0.67
N ALA A 50 1.77 -2.59 0.48
CA ALA A 50 1.38 -3.05 -0.85
C ALA A 50 0.34 -2.11 -1.48
N GLU A 51 -0.68 -1.71 -0.71
CA GLU A 51 -1.72 -0.79 -1.15
C GLU A 51 -1.18 0.61 -1.50
N GLU A 52 -0.27 1.15 -0.68
CA GLU A 52 0.36 2.44 -0.93
C GLU A 52 1.22 2.41 -2.19
N ARG A 53 2.02 1.35 -2.38
CA ARG A 53 2.84 1.19 -3.59
C ARG A 53 1.96 1.04 -4.85
N ALA A 54 0.87 0.29 -4.75
CA ALA A 54 -0.13 0.17 -5.82
C ALA A 54 -0.77 1.51 -6.18
N GLY A 55 -1.22 2.27 -5.18
CA GLY A 55 -1.82 3.59 -5.35
C GLY A 55 -0.84 4.64 -5.90
N SER A 56 0.43 4.54 -5.52
CA SER A 56 1.49 5.43 -6.05
C SER A 56 1.80 5.13 -7.52
N LYS A 57 1.80 3.85 -7.93
CA LYS A 57 2.07 3.45 -9.32
C LYS A 57 0.89 3.73 -10.26
N LEU A 58 -0.33 3.47 -9.81
CA LEU A 58 -1.56 3.60 -10.60
C LEU A 58 -2.43 4.76 -10.08
N THR A 59 -1.98 5.98 -10.34
CA THR A 59 -2.56 7.22 -9.78
C THR A 59 -3.98 7.52 -10.27
N ASN A 60 -4.35 6.98 -11.44
CA ASN A 60 -5.67 7.11 -12.06
C ASN A 60 -6.72 6.15 -11.47
N LEU A 61 -6.30 5.14 -10.70
CA LEU A 61 -7.19 4.18 -10.06
C LEU A 61 -7.38 4.52 -8.57
N ARG A 62 -8.30 3.81 -7.92
CA ARG A 62 -8.53 3.88 -6.47
C ARG A 62 -8.42 2.50 -5.86
N VAL A 63 -7.62 2.37 -4.80
CA VAL A 63 -7.51 1.14 -4.02
C VAL A 63 -8.82 0.92 -3.26
N LEU A 64 -9.39 -0.28 -3.38
CA LEU A 64 -10.59 -0.69 -2.65
C LEU A 64 -10.22 -1.55 -1.45
N ASN A 65 -9.50 -2.63 -1.72
CA ASN A 65 -9.08 -3.61 -0.73
C ASN A 65 -7.90 -4.41 -1.29
N SER A 66 -7.26 -5.19 -0.43
CA SER A 66 -6.23 -6.15 -0.83
C SER A 66 -6.41 -7.48 -0.11
N TYR A 67 -5.79 -8.57 -0.57
CA TYR A 67 -5.78 -9.84 0.17
C TYR A 67 -4.46 -10.57 -0.01
N TRP A 68 -4.16 -11.45 0.95
CA TRP A 68 -2.97 -12.30 0.92
C TRP A 68 -3.18 -13.47 -0.04
N VAL A 69 -2.18 -13.76 -0.85
CA VAL A 69 -2.24 -14.82 -1.88
C VAL A 69 -1.28 -15.94 -1.54
N ASN A 70 0.00 -15.58 -1.34
CA ASN A 70 1.06 -16.54 -1.11
C ASN A 70 2.23 -15.89 -0.35
N GLN A 71 3.15 -16.70 0.14
CA GLN A 71 4.37 -16.28 0.80
C GLN A 71 5.54 -17.17 0.38
N ASP A 72 6.67 -16.53 0.16
CA ASP A 72 7.98 -17.16 0.02
C ASP A 72 8.89 -16.71 1.18
N ALA A 73 10.09 -17.29 1.33
CA ALA A 73 11.02 -16.96 2.40
C ALA A 73 11.41 -15.47 2.44
N THR A 74 11.42 -14.79 1.30
CA THR A 74 11.83 -13.37 1.20
C THR A 74 10.65 -12.41 1.08
N TYR A 75 9.52 -12.84 0.50
CA TYR A 75 8.43 -11.95 0.12
C TYR A 75 7.06 -12.51 0.51
N LYS A 76 6.16 -11.61 0.91
CA LYS A 76 4.72 -11.84 0.98
C LYS A 76 4.05 -11.21 -0.22
N TYR A 77 3.12 -11.94 -0.82
CA TYR A 77 2.39 -11.53 -2.00
C TYR A 77 0.96 -11.13 -1.63
N PHE A 78 0.55 -9.96 -2.13
CA PHE A 78 -0.79 -9.43 -1.96
C PHE A 78 -1.39 -9.08 -3.31
N GLU A 79 -2.65 -9.43 -3.53
CA GLU A 79 -3.44 -8.93 -4.65
C GLU A 79 -4.19 -7.68 -4.20
N VAL A 80 -3.99 -6.58 -4.92
CA VAL A 80 -4.61 -5.29 -4.62
C VAL A 80 -5.73 -5.04 -5.62
N ILE A 81 -6.95 -4.90 -5.12
CA ILE A 81 -8.14 -4.61 -5.93
C ILE A 81 -8.23 -3.11 -6.13
N MET A 82 -8.08 -2.68 -7.38
CA MET A 82 -8.22 -1.27 -7.77
C MET A 82 -9.39 -1.05 -8.71
N VAL A 83 -9.99 0.14 -8.65
CA VAL A 83 -11.15 0.55 -9.44
C VAL A 83 -10.86 1.84 -10.21
N ASP A 84 -11.22 1.87 -11.49
CA ASP A 84 -11.22 3.09 -12.29
C ASP A 84 -12.49 3.92 -12.00
N TYR A 85 -12.30 5.10 -11.40
CA TYR A 85 -13.41 5.99 -11.03
C TYR A 85 -13.97 6.79 -12.23
N SER A 86 -13.22 6.90 -13.33
CA SER A 86 -13.63 7.61 -14.54
C SER A 86 -14.60 6.78 -15.39
N HIS A 87 -14.64 5.46 -15.16
CA HIS A 87 -15.43 4.56 -15.98
C HIS A 87 -16.95 4.77 -15.82
N LYS A 88 -17.67 4.88 -16.94
CA LYS A 88 -19.12 5.18 -16.97
C LYS A 88 -19.96 4.17 -16.20
N VAL A 89 -19.58 2.89 -16.23
CA VAL A 89 -20.29 1.81 -15.50
C VAL A 89 -20.22 2.06 -13.99
N ILE A 90 -19.05 2.40 -13.46
CA ILE A 90 -18.82 2.66 -12.03
C ILE A 90 -19.56 3.91 -11.55
N ARG A 91 -19.62 4.96 -12.39
CA ARG A 91 -20.32 6.20 -12.06
C ARG A 91 -21.84 6.06 -12.07
N ARG A 92 -22.38 5.14 -12.88
CA ARG A 92 -23.83 4.91 -12.99
C ARG A 92 -24.36 3.94 -11.93
N ASP A 93 -23.51 3.04 -11.40
CA ASP A 93 -23.92 2.06 -10.40
C ASP A 93 -24.03 2.70 -9.00
N PRO A 94 -25.24 2.78 -8.40
CA PRO A 94 -25.43 3.41 -7.09
C PRO A 94 -24.69 2.70 -5.95
N ARG A 95 -24.34 1.41 -6.11
CA ARG A 95 -23.67 0.60 -5.07
C ARG A 95 -22.21 1.00 -4.85
N ILE A 96 -21.53 1.43 -5.91
CA ILE A 96 -20.07 1.67 -5.93
C ILE A 96 -19.69 3.09 -6.34
N ASN A 97 -20.61 3.88 -6.89
CA ASN A 97 -20.38 5.26 -7.32
C ASN A 97 -19.85 6.16 -6.18
N TRP A 98 -20.02 5.76 -4.93
CA TRP A 98 -19.39 6.44 -3.80
C TRP A 98 -17.87 6.63 -3.99
N ILE A 99 -17.17 5.72 -4.70
CA ILE A 99 -15.73 5.75 -4.96
C ILE A 99 -15.33 6.97 -5.81
N ALA A 100 -16.18 7.40 -6.75
CA ALA A 100 -15.88 8.46 -7.71
C ALA A 100 -16.01 9.90 -7.15
N LYS A 101 -16.42 10.04 -5.89
CA LYS A 101 -16.53 11.36 -5.22
C LYS A 101 -15.14 11.93 -4.92
N ALA A 102 -14.94 13.22 -5.20
CA ALA A 102 -13.66 13.93 -5.08
C ALA A 102 -12.99 13.84 -3.70
N ARG A 103 -13.76 13.57 -2.63
CA ARG A 103 -13.25 13.38 -1.25
C ARG A 103 -12.20 12.27 -1.13
N ARG A 104 -12.15 11.31 -2.07
CA ARG A 104 -11.09 10.30 -2.13
C ARG A 104 -10.04 10.71 -3.17
N SER A 105 -9.01 11.44 -2.75
CA SER A 105 -7.77 11.56 -3.51
C SER A 105 -6.97 10.26 -3.42
N THR A 106 -6.21 9.91 -4.46
CA THR A 106 -5.40 8.67 -4.55
C THR A 106 -4.30 8.58 -3.49
N LEU A 107 -3.97 9.70 -2.86
CA LEU A 107 -2.95 9.77 -1.82
C LEU A 107 -3.51 9.15 -0.53
N PRO A 108 -2.83 8.14 0.04
CA PRO A 108 -3.35 7.42 1.18
C PRO A 108 -3.57 8.39 2.34
N LEU A 109 -4.70 8.21 2.99
CA LEU A 109 -4.99 8.77 4.30
C LEU A 109 -3.78 8.55 5.19
N ARG A 110 -3.15 9.65 5.61
CA ARG A 110 -2.26 9.80 6.76
C ARG A 110 -3.02 9.40 8.04
N ARG A 111 -3.43 8.13 8.14
CA ARG A 111 -4.32 7.56 9.17
C ARG A 111 -3.65 6.55 10.09
N TYR A 112 -2.32 6.52 10.10
CA TYR A 112 -1.53 5.74 11.06
C TYR A 112 -0.43 6.62 11.67
N ARG A 113 -0.84 7.75 12.28
CA ARG A 113 0.00 8.57 13.16
C ARG A 113 -0.85 8.91 14.39
N SER A 114 -1.05 7.93 15.26
CA SER A 114 -1.57 8.07 16.61
C SER A 114 -0.88 7.04 17.47
#